data_AF-A0A512ARA4-F1
#
_entry.id   AF-A0A512ARA4-F1
#
_cell.length_a   1.000
_cell.length_b   1.000
_cell.length_c   1.000
_cell.angle_alpha   90.00
_cell.angle_beta   90.00
_cell.angle_gamma   90.00
#
_symmetry.space_group_name_H-M   'P 1'
#
loop_
_entity.id
_entity.type
_entity.pdbx_description
1 polymer ?
#
loop_
_entity_poly.entity_id
_entity_poly.type
_entity_poly.pdbx_seq_one_letter_code
_entity_poly.pdbx_strand_id
1 'polypeptide(L)'
;MDPNLADRFGAFELMPWRNDHALRQLLASFSGLLPLRRPSMLDTVEARQRVLALTQGVTGRIFRLIEAAAVTAIRDGREMLDAASFEANDVTLPLVSMFTSAGKRRTIGRATV
;
A
#
# COMPACT_ATOMS: atom_id res chain seq x y z
N MET A 1 13.05 20.84 1.25
CA MET A 1 11.94 21.73 0.86
C MET A 1 12.47 23.15 0.85
N ASP A 2 11.98 23.98 -0.06
CA ASP A 2 12.26 25.43 -0.04
C ASP A 2 11.62 26.04 1.23
N PRO A 3 12.36 26.83 2.05
CA PRO A 3 11.83 27.50 3.24
C PRO A 3 10.55 28.31 2.99
N ASN A 4 10.41 28.93 1.80
CA ASN A 4 9.22 29.72 1.44
C ASN A 4 7.97 28.88 1.18
N LEU A 5 8.12 27.55 1.03
CA LEU A 5 7.00 26.66 0.76
C LEU A 5 6.27 26.28 2.06
N ALA A 6 7.01 26.03 3.15
CA ALA A 6 6.43 25.64 4.45
C ALA A 6 5.66 26.80 5.11
N ASP A 7 6.04 28.04 4.83
CA ASP A 7 5.41 29.25 5.38
C ASP A 7 4.08 29.59 4.67
N ARG A 8 3.89 29.12 3.43
CA ARG A 8 2.67 29.35 2.62
C ARG A 8 1.73 28.14 2.55
N PHE A 9 2.25 26.94 2.80
CA PHE A 9 1.49 25.70 2.78
C PHE A 9 1.65 25.01 4.13
N GLY A 10 0.62 25.09 4.97
CA GLY A 10 0.56 24.29 6.19
C GLY A 10 0.65 22.80 5.83
N ALA A 11 1.58 22.08 6.44
CA ALA A 11 1.66 20.65 6.28
C ALA A 11 0.50 20.00 7.06
N PHE A 12 -0.41 19.33 6.35
CA PHE A 12 -1.38 18.45 6.97
C PHE A 12 -0.84 17.02 6.89
N GLU A 13 -0.37 16.49 8.03
CA GLU A 13 0.06 15.11 8.11
C GLU A 13 -1.17 14.19 8.17
N LEU A 14 -1.30 13.29 7.19
CA LEU A 14 -2.28 12.23 7.26
C LEU A 14 -1.86 11.25 8.34
N MET A 15 -2.67 11.15 9.39
CA MET A 15 -2.48 10.17 10.45
C MET A 15 -2.55 8.75 9.87
N PRO A 16 -1.61 7.85 10.23
CA PRO A 16 -1.70 6.45 9.85
C PRO A 16 -2.99 5.82 10.39
N TRP A 17 -3.55 4.89 9.61
CA TRP A 17 -4.67 4.07 10.05
C TRP A 17 -4.32 3.27 11.31
N ARG A 18 -5.31 3.11 12.19
CA ARG A 18 -5.18 2.37 13.45
C ARG A 18 -6.16 1.21 13.47
N ASN A 19 -6.01 0.30 14.42
CA ASN A 19 -6.93 -0.83 14.57
C ASN A 19 -8.24 -0.36 15.23
N ASP A 20 -9.04 0.37 14.47
CA ASP A 20 -10.28 1.00 14.90
C ASP A 20 -11.45 0.69 13.96
N HIS A 21 -12.61 1.27 14.26
CA HIS A 21 -13.82 1.12 13.46
C HIS A 21 -13.64 1.69 12.04
N ALA A 22 -12.89 2.77 11.87
CA ALA A 22 -12.71 3.39 10.56
C ALA A 22 -11.90 2.46 9.64
N LEU A 23 -10.80 1.87 10.13
CA LEU A 23 -10.05 0.89 9.35
C LEU A 23 -10.90 -0.36 9.06
N ARG A 24 -11.72 -0.81 10.01
CA ARG A 24 -12.65 -1.91 9.78
C ARG A 24 -13.61 -1.61 8.62
N GLN A 25 -14.18 -0.41 8.58
CA GLN A 25 -15.07 0.00 7.49
C GLN A 25 -14.34 0.10 6.16
N LEU A 26 -13.12 0.64 6.13
CA LEU A 26 -12.29 0.66 4.93
C LEU A 26 -12.08 -0.76 4.40
N LEU A 27 -11.68 -1.69 5.27
CA LEU A 27 -11.40 -3.06 4.86
C LEU A 27 -12.65 -3.81 4.41
N ALA A 28 -13.78 -3.60 5.08
CA ALA A 28 -15.07 -4.14 4.66
C ALA A 28 -15.51 -3.62 3.28
N SER A 29 -15.16 -2.38 2.92
CA SER A 29 -15.52 -1.81 1.62
C SER A 29 -14.90 -2.55 0.44
N PHE A 30 -13.71 -3.16 0.62
CA PHE A 30 -13.05 -3.93 -0.43
C PHE A 30 -13.85 -5.17 -0.83
N SER A 31 -14.61 -5.78 0.09
CA SER A 31 -15.42 -6.97 -0.19
C SER A 31 -16.44 -6.75 -1.31
N GLY A 32 -16.89 -5.51 -1.54
CA GLY A 32 -17.78 -5.14 -2.65
C GLY A 32 -17.09 -4.53 -3.87
N LEU A 33 -15.79 -4.20 -3.76
CA LEU A 33 -15.02 -3.54 -4.83
C LEU A 33 -14.10 -4.50 -5.59
N LEU A 34 -13.64 -5.56 -4.93
CA LEU A 34 -12.70 -6.50 -5.53
C LEU A 34 -13.43 -7.43 -6.52
N PRO A 35 -12.82 -7.71 -7.68
CA PRO A 35 -13.40 -8.61 -8.70
C PRO A 35 -13.15 -10.09 -8.32
N LEU A 36 -13.51 -10.48 -7.10
CA LEU A 36 -13.34 -11.83 -6.57
C LEU A 36 -14.69 -12.55 -6.55
N ARG A 37 -14.72 -13.80 -7.02
CA ARG A 37 -15.98 -14.57 -7.11
C ARG A 37 -16.55 -15.00 -5.75
N ARG A 38 -15.72 -15.09 -4.70
CA ARG A 38 -16.14 -15.52 -3.36
C ARG A 38 -16.07 -14.36 -2.36
N PRO A 39 -16.98 -14.32 -1.37
CA PRO A 39 -17.03 -13.23 -0.39
C PRO A 39 -15.73 -13.17 0.44
N SER A 40 -15.13 -11.99 0.50
CA SER A 40 -13.87 -11.77 1.25
C SER A 40 -14.14 -11.29 2.68
N MET A 41 -13.44 -11.89 3.65
CA MET A 41 -13.56 -11.63 5.09
C MET A 41 -12.43 -10.75 5.60
N LEU A 42 -12.46 -9.47 5.23
CA LEU A 42 -11.41 -8.49 5.54
C LEU A 42 -11.69 -7.64 6.79
N ASP A 43 -12.90 -7.69 7.34
CA ASP A 43 -13.31 -6.90 8.50
C ASP A 43 -13.01 -7.60 9.85
N THR A 44 -12.40 -8.78 9.82
CA THR A 44 -11.98 -9.55 11.01
C THR A 44 -10.80 -8.90 11.71
N VAL A 45 -10.69 -9.09 13.03
CA VAL A 45 -9.60 -8.49 13.83
C VAL A 45 -8.23 -8.94 13.32
N GLU A 46 -8.13 -10.21 12.95
CA GLU A 46 -6.92 -10.88 12.49
C GLU A 46 -6.46 -10.34 11.14
N ALA A 47 -7.39 -10.08 10.21
CA ALA A 47 -7.07 -9.46 8.93
C ALA A 47 -6.58 -8.02 9.13
N ARG A 48 -7.27 -7.22 9.97
CA ARG A 48 -6.85 -5.83 10.24
C ARG A 48 -5.46 -5.75 10.86
N GLN A 49 -5.16 -6.62 11.82
CA GLN A 49 -3.84 -6.66 12.46
C GLN A 49 -2.72 -6.97 11.47
N ARG A 50 -2.92 -7.95 10.58
CA ARG A 50 -1.93 -8.30 9.54
C ARG A 50 -1.75 -7.18 8.53
N VAL A 51 -2.84 -6.58 8.05
CA VAL A 51 -2.79 -5.43 7.15
C VAL A 51 -2.00 -4.29 7.79
N LEU A 52 -2.27 -3.96 9.05
CA LEU A 52 -1.53 -2.91 9.76
C LEU A 52 -0.05 -3.24 9.93
N ALA A 53 0.29 -4.48 10.30
CA ALA A 53 1.68 -4.91 10.44
C ALA A 53 2.47 -4.75 9.13
N LEU A 54 1.87 -5.12 7.99
CA LEU A 54 2.52 -5.04 6.68
C LEU A 54 2.58 -3.61 6.10
N THR A 55 1.65 -2.74 6.48
CA THR A 55 1.47 -1.43 5.84
C THR A 55 1.85 -0.25 6.73
N GLN A 56 2.02 -0.48 8.03
CA GLN A 56 2.20 0.54 9.05
C GLN A 56 1.09 1.60 9.03
N GLY A 57 -0.13 1.20 8.61
CA GLY A 57 -1.27 2.09 8.51
C GLY A 57 -1.16 3.15 7.40
N VAL A 58 -0.24 3.01 6.45
CA VAL A 58 -0.13 3.95 5.33
C VAL A 58 -1.16 3.59 4.26
N THR A 59 -2.09 4.51 3.94
CA THR A 59 -3.18 4.29 2.95
C THR A 59 -2.66 3.69 1.65
N GLY A 60 -1.66 4.31 1.02
CA GLY A 60 -1.11 3.80 -0.24
C GLY A 60 -0.52 2.39 -0.13
N ARG A 61 0.04 1.99 1.03
CA ARG A 61 0.53 0.63 1.25
C ARG A 61 -0.62 -0.36 1.44
N ILE A 62 -1.70 0.04 2.12
CA ILE A 62 -2.91 -0.77 2.30
C ILE A 62 -3.51 -1.12 0.94
N PHE A 63 -3.79 -0.12 0.09
CA PHE A 63 -4.41 -0.36 -1.22
C PHE A 63 -3.57 -1.31 -2.08
N ARG A 64 -2.24 -1.12 -2.12
CA ARG A 64 -1.34 -1.98 -2.89
C ARG A 64 -1.24 -3.39 -2.34
N LEU A 65 -1.30 -3.56 -1.02
CA LEU A 65 -1.36 -4.87 -0.38
C LEU A 65 -2.63 -5.62 -0.78
N ILE A 66 -3.78 -4.96 -0.68
CA ILE A 66 -5.07 -5.55 -1.05
C ILE A 66 -5.12 -5.90 -2.54
N GLU A 67 -4.62 -5.01 -3.41
CA GLU A 67 -4.52 -5.25 -4.85
C GLU A 67 -3.64 -6.46 -5.17
N ALA A 68 -2.43 -6.53 -4.61
CA ALA A 68 -1.52 -7.64 -4.83
C ALA A 68 -2.09 -8.98 -4.33
N ALA A 69 -2.75 -8.97 -3.17
CA ALA A 69 -3.41 -10.14 -2.63
C ALA A 69 -4.57 -10.60 -3.52
N ALA A 70 -5.41 -9.67 -4.00
CA ALA A 70 -6.52 -9.99 -4.90
C ALA A 70 -6.05 -10.59 -6.23
N VAL A 71 -4.99 -10.02 -6.85
CA VAL A 71 -4.38 -10.58 -8.05
C VAL A 71 -3.88 -12.00 -7.82
N THR A 72 -3.25 -12.25 -6.66
CA THR A 72 -2.76 -13.59 -6.30
C THR A 72 -3.92 -14.57 -6.15
N ALA A 73 -4.97 -14.19 -5.43
CA ALA A 73 -6.17 -14.99 -5.24
C ALA A 73 -6.89 -15.33 -6.57
N ILE A 74 -6.85 -14.43 -7.56
CA ILE A 74 -7.39 -14.71 -8.89
C ILE A 74 -6.51 -15.74 -9.62
N ARG A 75 -5.18 -15.58 -9.56
CA ARG A 75 -4.23 -16.44 -10.27
C ARG A 75 -4.20 -17.87 -9.75
N ASP A 76 -4.36 -18.05 -8.43
CA ASP A 76 -4.39 -19.37 -7.80
C ASP A 76 -5.80 -19.98 -7.69
N GLY A 77 -6.82 -19.25 -8.14
CA GLY A 77 -8.22 -19.69 -8.14
C GLY A 77 -8.90 -19.64 -6.77
N ARG A 78 -8.25 -19.12 -5.72
CA ARG A 78 -8.91 -18.89 -4.43
C ARG A 78 -10.03 -17.87 -4.58
N GLU A 79 -9.91 -16.84 -5.39
CA GLU A 79 -11.00 -15.90 -5.68
C GLU A 79 -11.66 -15.33 -4.40
N MET A 80 -10.89 -15.16 -3.31
CA MET A 80 -11.33 -14.74 -1.98
C MET A 80 -10.13 -14.20 -1.20
N LEU A 81 -10.34 -13.21 -0.34
CA LEU A 81 -9.36 -12.80 0.68
C LEU A 81 -9.86 -13.03 2.10
N ASP A 82 -8.93 -13.41 2.96
CA ASP A 82 -9.09 -13.56 4.40
C ASP A 82 -7.78 -13.20 5.13
N ALA A 83 -7.70 -13.44 6.43
CA ALA A 83 -6.49 -13.14 7.20
C ALA A 83 -5.25 -13.93 6.72
N ALA A 84 -5.41 -15.15 6.19
CA ALA A 84 -4.29 -15.96 5.68
C ALA A 84 -3.72 -15.41 4.37
N SER A 85 -4.48 -14.57 3.67
CA SER A 85 -4.03 -13.89 2.44
C SER A 85 -2.93 -12.85 2.70
N PHE A 86 -2.61 -12.55 3.97
CA PHE A 86 -1.62 -11.56 4.39
C PHE A 86 -0.48 -12.17 5.21
N GLU A 87 -0.13 -13.42 4.95
CA GLU A 87 1.04 -14.06 5.56
C GLU A 87 2.35 -13.49 4.96
N ALA A 88 3.37 -13.32 5.81
CA ALA A 88 4.56 -12.54 5.52
C ALA A 88 5.39 -13.04 4.32
N ASN A 89 5.20 -14.29 3.90
CA ASN A 89 5.95 -14.91 2.81
C ASN A 89 5.26 -14.86 1.44
N ASP A 90 3.96 -14.52 1.38
CA ASP A 90 3.15 -14.74 0.17
C ASP A 90 2.89 -13.46 -0.63
N VAL A 91 3.07 -12.28 -0.02
CA VAL A 91 2.76 -11.00 -0.69
C VAL A 91 4.03 -10.30 -1.16
N THR A 92 4.43 -10.58 -2.41
CA THR A 92 5.42 -9.74 -3.09
C THR A 92 4.79 -8.40 -3.43
N LEU A 93 4.91 -7.42 -2.54
CA LEU A 93 4.63 -6.03 -2.88
C LEU A 93 5.76 -5.53 -3.79
N PRO A 94 5.55 -5.25 -5.09
CA PRO A 94 6.51 -4.42 -5.81
C PRO A 94 6.50 -3.04 -5.13
N LEU A 95 7.55 -2.76 -4.35
CA LEU A 95 7.79 -1.50 -3.64
C LEU A 95 8.08 -0.33 -4.59
N VAL A 96 7.43 -0.25 -5.74
CA VAL A 96 7.62 0.86 -6.68
C VAL A 96 6.75 2.02 -6.23
N SER A 97 7.13 2.74 -5.18
CA SER A 97 6.67 4.11 -5.04
C SER A 97 7.40 4.96 -6.09
N MET A 98 6.67 5.89 -6.70
CA MET A 98 7.17 6.85 -7.67
C MET A 98 8.10 7.85 -6.96
N PHE A 99 9.35 7.44 -6.69
CA PHE A 99 10.46 8.34 -6.33
C PHE A 99 11.74 8.05 -7.12
N THR A 100 11.70 7.17 -8.13
CA THR A 100 12.85 6.92 -9.01
C THR A 100 12.65 7.61 -10.37
N SER A 101 12.93 8.91 -10.42
CA SER A 101 13.53 9.54 -11.61
C SER A 101 13.92 11.01 -11.35
N ALA A 102 15.19 11.23 -11.04
CA ALA A 102 15.93 12.40 -11.51
C ALA A 102 17.42 12.06 -11.44
N GLY A 103 17.88 11.37 -12.48
CA GLY A 103 19.25 10.93 -12.64
C GLY A 103 20.24 12.09 -12.54
N LYS A 104 21.27 11.87 -11.73
CA LYS A 104 22.53 12.60 -11.69
C LYS A 104 23.11 12.72 -13.10
N ARG A 105 23.02 13.89 -13.74
CA ARG A 105 23.85 14.20 -14.92
C ARG A 105 25.29 14.35 -14.47
N ARG A 106 26.06 13.28 -14.65
CA ARG A 106 27.52 13.27 -14.56
C ARG A 106 28.03 13.97 -15.84
N THR A 107 28.38 15.26 -15.76
CA THR A 107 29.18 15.88 -16.82
C THR A 107 30.59 15.30 -16.71
N ILE A 108 30.91 14.44 -17.66
CA ILE A 108 32.24 13.89 -17.89
C ILE A 108 33.10 15.06 -18.38
N GLY A 109 34.12 15.44 -17.60
CA GLY A 109 35.18 16.29 -18.08
C GLY A 109 35.87 15.60 -19.26
N ARG A 110 35.89 16.26 -20.42
CA ARG A 110 36.73 15.87 -21.55
C ARG A 110 37.93 16.82 -21.60
N ALA A 111 39.10 16.19 -21.61
CA ALA A 111 40.41 16.81 -21.75
C ALA A 111 40.50 17.72 -22.98
N THR A 112 41.18 18.85 -22.81
CA THR A 112 41.70 19.66 -23.91
C THR A 112 43.18 19.35 -24.06
N VAL A 113 43.55 19.22 -25.35
CA VAL A 113 44.85 19.03 -26.00
C VAL A 113 46.05 19.61 -25.26
#